data_AF-A0A4Y2FUW4-F1
#
_entry.id   AF-A0A4Y2FUW4-F1
#
_cell.length_a   1.000
_cell.length_b   1.000
_cell.length_c   1.000
_cell.angle_alpha   90.00
_cell.angle_beta   90.00
_cell.angle_gamma   90.00
#
_symmetry.space_group_name_H-M   'P 1'
#
loop_
_entity.id
_entity.type
_entity.pdbx_description
1 polymer ?
#
loop_
_entity_poly.entity_id
_entity_poly.type
_entity_poly.pdbx_seq_one_letter_code
_entity_poly.pdbx_strand_id
1 'polypeptide(L)'
;MCPSIIKNLFTDPTGELYLWFVHGQLALFSKAILGMEKDNTTAFEVAEAHKALKRNLTEKNASNFIPMGATNIYRNLDEQVRNSVKEKFDGFYERCIAYLDLWENSFGNAEQCSWVNLTKTNAVDWQNAETSAEIINSSLLDVPDMKINNNQLFDEVVLSKEYLQSNWEQWKQEETTRDVIISSEEKWLRLFGHFKENHIAAPNLIKIVEYSFCLPGTSAPAERVFSLMNNAWTDARGLMKESTVKGLMTCKINIGLACEDFYNKI
;
A
#
# COMPACT_ATOMS: atom_id res chain seq x y z
N MET A 1 25.88 22.31 -19.50
CA MET A 1 26.32 21.02 -18.93
C MET A 1 27.56 20.58 -19.72
N CYS A 2 28.73 20.50 -19.10
CA CYS A 2 30.01 20.40 -19.81
C CYS A 2 30.24 18.96 -20.35
N PRO A 3 30.51 18.76 -21.66
CA PRO A 3 30.74 17.43 -22.27
C PRO A 3 31.84 16.61 -21.58
N SER A 4 32.81 17.29 -20.95
CA SER A 4 33.92 16.66 -20.25
C SER A 4 33.49 15.85 -19.03
N ILE A 5 32.41 16.25 -18.33
CA ILE A 5 31.91 15.53 -17.15
C ILE A 5 31.31 14.18 -17.56
N ILE A 6 30.53 14.18 -18.64
CA ILE A 6 29.92 12.97 -19.20
C ILE A 6 31.02 12.05 -19.72
N LYS A 7 32.01 12.60 -20.43
CA LYS A 7 33.17 11.82 -20.89
C LYS A 7 33.89 11.16 -19.72
N ASN A 8 34.16 11.90 -18.64
CA ASN A 8 34.82 11.37 -17.45
C ASN A 8 34.01 10.26 -16.77
N LEU A 9 32.69 10.39 -16.71
CA LEU A 9 31.80 9.35 -16.16
C LEU A 9 31.92 8.02 -16.92
N PHE A 10 32.14 8.05 -18.24
CA PHE A 10 32.26 6.84 -19.06
C PHE A 10 33.70 6.33 -19.22
N THR A 11 34.70 7.11 -18.82
CA THR A 11 36.12 6.70 -18.90
C THR A 11 36.71 6.25 -17.57
N ASP A 12 36.15 6.72 -16.45
CA ASP A 12 36.57 6.31 -15.10
C ASP A 12 35.82 5.03 -14.67
N PRO A 13 36.51 3.95 -14.25
CA PRO A 13 35.88 2.75 -13.69
C PRO A 13 34.89 3.04 -12.55
N THR A 14 35.08 4.13 -11.79
CA THR A 14 34.12 4.51 -10.74
C THR A 14 32.76 4.94 -11.31
N GLY A 15 32.71 5.49 -12.53
CA GLY A 15 31.47 5.90 -13.16
C GLY A 15 30.56 4.73 -13.49
N GLU A 16 31.12 3.64 -14.04
CA GLU A 16 30.37 2.39 -14.25
C GLU A 16 29.86 1.81 -12.92
N LEU A 17 30.68 1.86 -11.88
CA LEU A 17 30.30 1.45 -10.53
C LEU A 17 29.10 2.24 -10.00
N TYR A 18 29.09 3.56 -10.15
CA TYR A 18 27.95 4.41 -9.77
C TYR A 18 26.69 4.09 -10.56
N LEU A 19 26.80 3.80 -11.85
CA LEU A 19 25.66 3.43 -12.69
C LEU A 19 25.02 2.12 -12.21
N TRP A 20 25.84 1.09 -11.92
CA TRP A 20 25.35 -0.17 -11.36
C TRP A 20 24.68 0.01 -9.99
N PHE A 21 25.28 0.85 -9.14
CA PHE A 21 24.69 1.21 -7.85
C PHE A 21 23.31 1.85 -8.01
N VAL A 22 23.21 2.93 -8.79
CA VAL A 22 21.96 3.65 -9.01
C VAL A 22 20.92 2.76 -9.68
N HIS A 23 21.30 1.95 -10.68
CA HIS A 23 20.38 1.03 -11.34
C HIS A 23 19.74 0.04 -10.35
N GLY A 24 20.54 -0.53 -9.43
CA GLY A 24 20.04 -1.42 -8.40
C GLY A 24 19.07 -0.75 -7.42
N GLN A 25 19.29 0.52 -7.08
CA GLN A 25 18.37 1.28 -6.21
C GLN A 25 17.10 1.69 -6.97
N LEU A 26 17.21 2.12 -8.23
CA LEU A 26 16.06 2.50 -9.05
C LEU A 26 15.07 1.35 -9.20
N ALA A 27 15.56 0.12 -9.39
CA ALA A 27 14.69 -1.06 -9.45
C ALA A 27 13.91 -1.28 -8.13
N LEU A 28 14.56 -1.04 -6.99
CA LEU A 28 13.93 -1.13 -5.68
C LEU A 28 12.83 -0.06 -5.49
N PHE A 29 13.16 1.20 -5.78
CA PHE A 29 12.20 2.31 -5.68
C PHE A 29 11.04 2.15 -6.65
N SER A 30 11.31 1.78 -7.91
CA SER A 30 10.27 1.54 -8.91
C SER A 30 9.31 0.44 -8.48
N LYS A 31 9.82 -0.66 -7.91
CA LYS A 31 8.96 -1.73 -7.36
C LYS A 31 8.07 -1.23 -6.22
N ALA A 32 8.60 -0.40 -5.31
CA ALA A 32 7.81 0.15 -4.22
C ALA A 32 6.71 1.10 -4.73
N ILE A 33 7.07 2.02 -5.64
CA ILE A 33 6.14 2.98 -6.25
C ILE A 33 5.01 2.25 -6.98
N LEU A 34 5.33 1.27 -7.83
CA LEU A 34 4.31 0.48 -8.54
C LEU A 34 3.39 -0.29 -7.58
N GLY A 35 3.89 -0.67 -6.41
CA GLY A 35 3.07 -1.27 -5.36
C GLY A 35 2.10 -0.27 -4.73
N MET A 36 2.56 0.96 -4.49
CA MET A 36 1.80 2.03 -3.84
C MET A 36 0.77 2.69 -4.77
N GLU A 37 1.03 2.76 -6.07
CA GLU A 37 0.22 3.47 -7.07
C GLU A 37 -0.89 2.61 -7.72
N LYS A 38 -1.18 1.41 -7.21
CA LYS A 38 -2.30 0.63 -7.77
C LYS A 38 -3.63 1.34 -7.46
N ASP A 39 -4.62 1.13 -8.33
CA ASP A 39 -5.90 1.85 -8.26
C ASP A 39 -6.66 1.64 -6.94
N ASN A 40 -6.50 0.48 -6.30
CA ASN A 40 -7.23 0.09 -5.07
C ASN A 40 -6.29 -0.07 -3.86
N THR A 41 -5.09 0.51 -3.88
CA THR A 41 -4.17 0.38 -2.74
C THR A 41 -4.72 1.10 -1.51
N THR A 42 -4.68 0.45 -0.36
CA THR A 42 -5.12 1.04 0.91
C THR A 42 -4.00 1.77 1.65
N ALA A 43 -4.36 2.63 2.60
CA ALA A 43 -3.40 3.36 3.46
C ALA A 43 -2.40 2.44 4.15
N PHE A 44 -2.86 1.28 4.64
CA PHE A 44 -2.00 0.33 5.34
C PHE A 44 -1.10 -0.47 4.38
N GLU A 45 -1.53 -0.75 3.15
CA GLU A 45 -0.64 -1.34 2.13
C GLU A 45 0.48 -0.39 1.73
N VAL A 46 0.18 0.91 1.60
CA VAL A 46 1.19 1.94 1.32
C VAL A 46 2.17 2.07 2.49
N ALA A 47 1.67 2.09 3.73
CA ALA A 47 2.51 2.12 4.93
C ALA A 47 3.45 0.90 5.01
N GLU A 48 2.95 -0.30 4.72
CA GLU A 48 3.77 -1.51 4.68
C GLU A 48 4.83 -1.47 3.56
N ALA A 49 4.47 -0.99 2.37
CA ALA A 49 5.43 -0.80 1.28
C ALA A 49 6.53 0.21 1.65
N HIS A 50 6.15 1.30 2.32
CA HIS A 50 7.07 2.32 2.84
C HIS A 50 8.06 1.72 3.87
N LYS A 51 7.54 1.00 4.87
CA LYS A 51 8.36 0.31 5.88
C LYS A 51 9.29 -0.73 5.27
N ALA A 52 8.79 -1.51 4.30
CA ALA A 52 9.59 -2.52 3.61
C ALA A 52 10.74 -1.89 2.83
N LEU A 53 10.50 -0.77 2.14
CA LEU A 53 11.51 0.00 1.42
C LEU A 53 12.58 0.55 2.37
N LYS A 54 12.15 1.24 3.44
CA LYS A 54 13.04 1.79 4.47
C LYS A 54 13.92 0.70 5.07
N ARG A 55 13.32 -0.42 5.52
CA ARG A 55 14.06 -1.58 6.05
C ARG A 55 15.10 -2.11 5.06
N ASN A 56 14.74 -2.25 3.78
CA ASN A 56 15.68 -2.74 2.77
C ASN A 56 16.90 -1.81 2.60
N LEU A 57 16.67 -0.50 2.59
CA LEU A 57 17.75 0.50 2.50
C LEU A 57 18.63 0.48 3.74
N THR A 58 18.05 0.39 4.93
CA THR A 58 18.79 0.28 6.20
C THR A 58 19.69 -0.96 6.22
N GLU A 59 19.14 -2.12 5.87
CA GLU A 59 19.90 -3.39 5.82
C GLU A 59 21.03 -3.35 4.77
N LYS A 60 20.76 -2.78 3.59
CA LYS A 60 21.77 -2.60 2.55
C LYS A 60 22.90 -1.68 3.00
N ASN A 61 22.57 -0.61 3.71
CA ASN A 61 23.56 0.32 4.26
C ASN A 61 24.43 -0.39 5.31
N ALA A 62 23.80 -1.02 6.30
CA ALA A 62 24.49 -1.75 7.37
C ALA A 62 25.41 -2.87 6.83
N SER A 63 24.97 -3.54 5.76
CA SER A 63 25.72 -4.63 5.12
C SER A 63 26.77 -4.15 4.10
N ASN A 64 26.91 -2.85 3.86
CA ASN A 64 27.75 -2.27 2.81
C ASN A 64 27.49 -2.91 1.43
N PHE A 65 26.21 -3.05 1.08
CA PHE A 65 25.78 -3.81 -0.08
C PHE A 65 26.31 -3.21 -1.40
N ILE A 66 26.96 -4.05 -2.21
CA ILE A 66 27.40 -3.73 -3.57
C ILE A 66 26.63 -4.61 -4.56
N PRO A 67 25.99 -4.03 -5.60
CA PRO A 67 25.32 -4.82 -6.61
C PRO A 67 26.26 -5.80 -7.32
N MET A 68 25.71 -6.93 -7.78
CA MET A 68 26.50 -7.97 -8.44
C MET A 68 27.28 -7.44 -9.65
N GLY A 69 26.62 -6.64 -10.51
CA GLY A 69 27.28 -6.01 -11.68
C GLY A 69 28.42 -5.07 -11.32
N ALA A 70 28.42 -4.51 -10.10
CA ALA A 70 29.42 -3.62 -9.56
C ALA A 70 30.57 -4.34 -8.81
N THR A 71 30.41 -5.62 -8.47
CA THR A 71 31.27 -6.30 -7.49
C THR A 71 32.71 -6.44 -7.97
N ASN A 72 32.91 -6.83 -9.23
CA ASN A 72 34.27 -7.00 -9.78
C ASN A 72 34.99 -5.65 -9.88
N ILE A 73 34.29 -4.60 -10.31
CA ILE A 73 34.84 -3.24 -10.41
C ILE A 73 35.27 -2.78 -9.01
N TYR A 74 34.38 -2.90 -8.02
CA TYR A 74 34.63 -2.49 -6.65
C TYR A 74 35.85 -3.17 -6.02
N ARG A 75 36.03 -4.48 -6.27
CA ARG A 75 37.16 -5.27 -5.74
C ARG A 75 38.51 -4.87 -6.34
N ASN A 76 38.50 -4.36 -7.57
CA ASN A 76 39.71 -3.96 -8.29
C ASN A 76 40.10 -2.50 -8.04
N LEU A 77 39.28 -1.72 -7.33
CA LEU A 77 39.61 -0.35 -6.95
C LEU A 77 40.67 -0.31 -5.86
N ASP A 78 41.54 0.71 -5.95
CA ASP A 78 42.47 1.10 -4.89
C ASP A 78 41.71 1.41 -3.58
N GLU A 79 42.34 1.12 -2.45
CA GLU A 79 41.73 1.26 -1.12
C GLU A 79 41.22 2.68 -0.85
N GLN A 80 41.99 3.71 -1.22
CA GLN A 80 41.60 5.10 -1.03
C GLN A 80 40.34 5.46 -1.85
N VAL A 81 40.29 5.01 -3.10
CA VAL A 81 39.13 5.25 -3.99
C VAL A 81 37.92 4.49 -3.49
N ARG A 82 38.11 3.24 -3.05
CA ARG A 82 37.07 2.38 -2.48
C ARG A 82 36.42 3.02 -1.25
N ASN A 83 37.23 3.58 -0.34
CA ASN A 83 36.75 4.27 0.86
C ASN A 83 35.94 5.51 0.50
N SER A 84 36.39 6.32 -0.47
CA SER A 84 35.65 7.49 -0.94
C SER A 84 34.33 7.11 -1.62
N VAL A 85 34.29 6.04 -2.41
CA VAL A 85 33.04 5.55 -3.01
C VAL A 85 32.08 5.06 -1.94
N LYS A 86 32.57 4.32 -0.96
CA LYS A 86 31.77 3.82 0.16
C LYS A 86 31.09 4.96 0.91
N GLU A 87 31.83 6.00 1.30
CA GLU A 87 31.26 7.18 1.98
C GLU A 87 30.12 7.82 1.18
N LYS A 88 30.24 7.87 -0.16
CA LYS A 88 29.17 8.38 -1.03
C LYS A 88 27.95 7.46 -1.11
N PHE A 89 28.14 6.15 -1.05
CA PHE A 89 27.04 5.17 -1.00
C PHE A 89 26.31 5.24 0.35
N ASP A 90 27.06 5.30 1.44
CA ASP A 90 26.51 5.42 2.80
C ASP A 90 25.68 6.72 2.88
N GLY A 91 26.24 7.85 2.43
CA GLY A 91 25.53 9.13 2.37
C GLY A 91 24.35 9.14 1.39
N PHE A 92 24.29 8.25 0.39
CA PHE A 92 23.08 8.06 -0.42
C PHE A 92 21.97 7.39 0.40
N TYR A 93 22.29 6.26 1.05
CA TYR A 93 21.32 5.53 1.86
C TYR A 93 20.80 6.39 3.02
N GLU A 94 21.67 7.09 3.73
CA GLU A 94 21.30 8.01 4.82
C GLU A 94 20.30 9.07 4.35
N ARG A 95 20.54 9.69 3.19
CA ARG A 95 19.61 10.68 2.63
C ARG A 95 18.28 10.06 2.23
N CYS A 96 18.27 8.87 1.63
CA CYS A 96 17.03 8.18 1.30
C CYS A 96 16.24 7.81 2.55
N ILE A 97 16.89 7.27 3.58
CA ILE A 97 16.25 6.91 4.85
C ILE A 97 15.70 8.16 5.53
N ALA A 98 16.50 9.23 5.65
CA ALA A 98 16.05 10.49 6.22
C ALA A 98 14.86 11.09 5.46
N TYR A 99 14.82 10.94 4.14
CA TYR A 99 13.65 11.34 3.35
C TYR A 99 12.42 10.50 3.71
N LEU A 100 12.54 9.17 3.78
CA LEU A 100 11.44 8.29 4.17
C LEU A 100 10.96 8.56 5.60
N ASP A 101 11.86 8.91 6.52
CA ASP A 101 11.52 9.26 7.90
C ASP A 101 10.59 10.48 7.99
N LEU A 102 10.71 11.44 7.06
CA LEU A 102 9.77 12.57 6.98
C LEU A 102 8.33 12.13 6.69
N TRP A 103 8.17 11.01 5.99
CA TRP A 103 6.87 10.50 5.55
C TRP A 103 6.30 9.40 6.46
N GLU A 104 7.09 8.88 7.41
CA GLU A 104 6.72 7.75 8.27
C GLU A 104 5.43 8.01 9.07
N ASN A 105 5.16 9.25 9.46
CA ASN A 105 3.96 9.61 10.22
C ASN A 105 2.74 9.98 9.35
N SER A 106 2.85 9.88 8.02
CA SER A 106 1.77 10.32 7.10
C SER A 106 0.54 9.42 7.14
N PHE A 107 0.70 8.16 7.57
CA PHE A 107 -0.38 7.17 7.60
C PHE A 107 -1.11 7.12 8.95
N GLY A 108 -0.59 7.83 9.96
CA GLY A 108 -1.19 7.94 11.30
C GLY A 108 -1.59 6.58 11.87
N ASN A 109 -2.85 6.49 12.30
CA ASN A 109 -3.40 5.27 12.91
C ASN A 109 -3.75 4.16 11.91
N ALA A 110 -3.64 4.40 10.59
CA ALA A 110 -4.01 3.40 9.58
C ALA A 110 -3.14 2.14 9.66
N GLU A 111 -1.88 2.27 10.10
CA GLU A 111 -0.97 1.14 10.26
C GLU A 111 -1.46 0.11 11.28
N GLN A 112 -2.21 0.55 12.28
CA GLN A 112 -2.77 -0.31 13.32
C GLN A 112 -3.89 -1.21 12.78
N CYS A 113 -4.42 -0.89 11.60
CA CYS A 113 -5.41 -1.71 10.88
C CYS A 113 -4.77 -2.65 9.85
N SER A 114 -3.42 -2.73 9.78
CA SER A 114 -2.70 -3.55 8.79
C SER A 114 -3.02 -5.05 8.86
N TRP A 115 -3.51 -5.56 9.99
CA TRP A 115 -3.94 -6.93 10.15
C TRP A 115 -5.10 -7.33 9.22
N VAL A 116 -5.87 -6.36 8.74
CA VAL A 116 -6.95 -6.55 7.75
C VAL A 116 -6.41 -7.05 6.41
N ASN A 117 -5.11 -6.91 6.13
CA ASN A 117 -4.49 -7.49 4.93
C ASN A 117 -4.44 -9.02 4.91
N LEU A 118 -4.69 -9.70 6.04
CA LEU A 118 -4.70 -11.17 6.10
C LEU A 118 -3.50 -11.82 5.36
N THR A 119 -2.29 -11.32 5.62
CA THR A 119 -1.04 -11.84 5.02
C THR A 119 -0.50 -13.06 5.75
N LYS A 120 -0.97 -13.28 6.98
CA LYS A 120 -0.56 -14.39 7.85
C LYS A 120 -1.80 -15.04 8.47
N THR A 121 -1.71 -16.33 8.76
CA THR A 121 -2.80 -17.14 9.34
C THR A 121 -3.29 -16.60 10.68
N ASN A 122 -2.40 -15.98 11.45
CA ASN A 122 -2.66 -15.42 12.76
C ASN A 122 -2.80 -13.89 12.74
N ALA A 123 -3.09 -13.29 11.58
CA ALA A 123 -3.26 -11.84 11.47
C ALA A 123 -4.45 -11.35 12.30
N VAL A 124 -5.54 -12.12 12.37
CA VAL A 124 -6.70 -11.79 13.21
C VAL A 124 -6.43 -12.21 14.65
N ASP A 125 -6.15 -11.24 15.49
CA ASP A 125 -6.01 -11.38 16.93
C ASP A 125 -6.74 -10.27 17.69
N TRP A 126 -7.03 -10.55 18.96
CA TRP A 126 -7.78 -9.64 19.81
C TRP A 126 -7.10 -8.28 19.98
N GLN A 127 -5.78 -8.26 20.18
CA GLN A 127 -5.05 -7.03 20.46
C GLN A 127 -5.17 -6.05 19.28
N ASN A 128 -4.99 -6.57 18.06
CA ASN A 128 -5.11 -5.79 16.84
C ASN A 128 -6.55 -5.28 16.61
N ALA A 129 -7.55 -6.13 16.85
CA ALA A 129 -8.96 -5.75 16.72
C ALA A 129 -9.38 -4.70 17.76
N GLU A 130 -8.93 -4.85 19.01
CA GLU A 130 -9.20 -3.91 20.10
C GLU A 130 -8.58 -2.54 19.82
N THR A 131 -7.31 -2.49 19.42
CA THR A 131 -6.63 -1.23 19.05
C THR A 131 -7.35 -0.54 17.88
N SER A 132 -7.78 -1.30 16.86
CA SER A 132 -8.53 -0.74 15.73
C SER A 132 -9.89 -0.19 16.17
N ALA A 133 -10.59 -0.88 17.07
CA ALA A 133 -11.87 -0.44 17.63
C ALA A 133 -11.72 0.84 18.44
N GLU A 134 -10.66 0.97 19.25
CA GLU A 134 -10.36 2.19 20.01
C GLU A 134 -10.08 3.39 19.09
N ILE A 135 -9.31 3.18 18.02
CA ILE A 135 -9.03 4.21 17.01
C ILE A 135 -10.32 4.68 16.35
N ILE A 136 -11.18 3.76 15.92
CA ILE A 136 -12.44 4.10 15.26
C ILE A 136 -13.38 4.82 16.22
N ASN A 137 -13.54 4.30 17.44
CA ASN A 137 -14.39 4.90 18.46
C ASN A 137 -13.92 6.32 18.87
N SER A 138 -12.61 6.57 18.87
CA SER A 138 -12.04 7.90 19.19
C SER A 138 -12.04 8.86 17.99
N SER A 139 -11.89 8.36 16.77
CA SER A 139 -11.85 9.18 15.55
C SER A 139 -13.25 9.55 15.03
N LEU A 140 -14.27 8.72 15.32
CA LEU A 140 -15.64 8.87 14.85
C LEU A 140 -16.64 9.08 15.99
N LEU A 141 -16.27 9.87 17.00
CA LEU A 141 -17.09 10.15 18.20
C LEU A 141 -18.52 10.61 17.88
N ASP A 142 -18.68 11.38 16.79
CA ASP A 142 -19.95 11.98 16.38
C ASP A 142 -20.77 11.12 15.40
N VAL A 143 -20.36 9.88 15.13
CA VAL A 143 -21.05 8.94 14.24
C VAL A 143 -21.56 7.74 15.05
N PRO A 144 -22.76 7.83 15.67
CA PRO A 144 -23.28 6.80 16.57
C PRO A 144 -23.31 5.40 15.94
N ASP A 145 -23.62 5.32 14.64
CA ASP A 145 -23.73 4.06 13.91
C ASP A 145 -22.38 3.37 13.71
N MET A 146 -21.25 4.09 13.82
CA MET A 146 -19.90 3.54 13.72
C MET A 146 -19.31 3.12 15.07
N LYS A 147 -20.04 3.31 16.18
CA LYS A 147 -19.56 2.84 17.48
C LYS A 147 -19.40 1.32 17.47
N ILE A 148 -18.23 0.88 17.92
CA ILE A 148 -17.86 -0.52 18.05
C ILE A 148 -18.03 -0.96 19.50
N ASN A 149 -18.71 -2.08 19.69
CA ASN A 149 -18.89 -2.73 20.99
C ASN A 149 -17.82 -3.82 21.18
N ASN A 150 -16.84 -3.58 22.06
CA ASN A 150 -15.73 -4.49 22.29
C ASN A 150 -16.16 -5.88 22.78
N ASN A 151 -17.24 -5.98 23.57
CA ASN A 151 -17.70 -7.28 24.08
C ASN A 151 -18.20 -8.16 22.93
N GLN A 152 -18.99 -7.59 22.02
CA GLN A 152 -19.49 -8.31 20.84
C GLN A 152 -18.35 -8.56 19.85
N LEU A 153 -17.46 -7.58 19.65
CA LEU A 153 -16.30 -7.73 18.78
C LEU A 153 -15.42 -8.91 19.19
N PHE A 154 -15.24 -9.16 20.49
CA PHE A 154 -14.42 -10.29 20.95
C PHE A 154 -14.93 -11.62 20.41
N ASP A 155 -16.23 -11.87 20.53
CA ASP A 155 -16.87 -13.09 20.03
C ASP A 155 -16.72 -13.19 18.49
N GLU A 156 -16.95 -12.08 17.78
CA GLU A 156 -16.79 -12.00 16.33
C GLU A 156 -15.35 -12.31 15.86
N VAL A 157 -14.35 -11.84 16.61
CA VAL A 157 -12.92 -12.08 16.35
C VAL A 157 -12.55 -13.54 16.59
N VAL A 158 -13.07 -14.17 17.65
CA VAL A 158 -12.83 -15.59 17.95
C VAL A 158 -13.33 -16.47 16.81
N LEU A 159 -14.58 -16.27 16.38
CA LEU A 159 -15.17 -17.03 15.28
C LEU A 159 -14.42 -16.81 13.96
N SER A 160 -14.02 -15.57 13.70
CA SER A 160 -13.27 -15.21 12.49
C SER A 160 -11.91 -15.88 12.45
N LYS A 161 -11.22 -15.91 13.59
CA LYS A 161 -9.92 -16.57 13.73
C LYS A 161 -10.02 -18.07 13.47
N GLU A 162 -11.03 -18.73 14.02
CA GLU A 162 -11.27 -20.17 13.79
C GLU A 162 -11.53 -20.48 12.31
N TYR A 163 -12.37 -19.68 11.65
CA TYR A 163 -12.65 -19.82 10.23
C TYR A 163 -11.40 -19.64 9.37
N LEU A 164 -10.64 -18.57 9.60
CA LEU A 164 -9.43 -18.26 8.85
C LEU A 164 -8.37 -19.34 9.02
N GLN A 165 -8.15 -19.82 10.24
CA GLN A 165 -7.20 -20.89 10.51
C GLN A 165 -7.56 -22.19 9.79
N SER A 166 -8.86 -22.53 9.77
CA SER A 166 -9.35 -23.76 9.14
C SER A 166 -9.23 -23.75 7.61
N ASN A 167 -9.40 -22.58 6.99
CA ASN A 167 -9.38 -22.44 5.53
C ASN A 167 -8.03 -22.04 4.94
N TRP A 168 -7.07 -21.64 5.78
CA TRP A 168 -5.81 -21.04 5.31
C TRP A 168 -4.99 -21.94 4.38
N GLU A 169 -4.86 -23.22 4.73
CA GLU A 169 -4.05 -24.15 3.95
C GLU A 169 -4.70 -24.49 2.61
N GLN A 170 -6.04 -24.59 2.59
CA GLN A 170 -6.80 -24.74 1.36
C GLN A 170 -6.61 -23.55 0.42
N TRP A 171 -6.63 -22.32 0.96
CA TRP A 171 -6.40 -21.12 0.16
C TRP A 171 -4.99 -21.07 -0.42
N LYS A 172 -3.96 -21.45 0.36
CA LYS A 172 -2.58 -21.56 -0.18
C LYS A 172 -2.46 -22.56 -1.32
N GLN A 173 -3.14 -23.70 -1.21
CA GLN A 173 -3.17 -24.72 -2.26
C GLN A 173 -3.90 -24.21 -3.50
N GLU A 174 -5.02 -23.49 -3.33
CA GLU A 174 -5.74 -22.82 -4.42
C GLU A 174 -4.86 -21.81 -5.13
N GLU A 175 -4.16 -20.95 -4.38
CA GLU A 175 -3.23 -19.95 -4.90
C GLU A 175 -2.11 -20.59 -5.73
N THR A 176 -1.53 -21.68 -5.23
CA THR A 176 -0.47 -22.43 -5.90
C THR A 176 -0.97 -23.13 -7.17
N THR A 177 -2.18 -23.71 -7.13
CA THR A 177 -2.73 -24.49 -8.25
C THR A 177 -3.17 -23.59 -9.39
N ARG A 178 -3.69 -22.40 -9.07
CA ARG A 178 -4.22 -21.44 -10.05
C ARG A 178 -3.19 -20.42 -10.51
N ASP A 179 -2.03 -20.37 -9.86
CA ASP A 179 -1.00 -19.33 -10.07
C ASP A 179 -1.58 -17.91 -9.89
N VAL A 180 -2.43 -17.73 -8.88
CA VAL A 180 -3.13 -16.47 -8.56
C VAL A 180 -3.10 -16.25 -7.06
N ILE A 181 -2.88 -15.00 -6.61
CA ILE A 181 -2.96 -14.62 -5.20
C ILE A 181 -4.41 -14.28 -4.86
N ILE A 182 -4.96 -14.87 -3.79
CA ILE A 182 -6.28 -14.50 -3.29
C ILE A 182 -6.14 -13.21 -2.51
N SER A 183 -6.85 -12.17 -2.96
CA SER A 183 -6.77 -10.84 -2.35
C SER A 183 -7.36 -10.81 -0.95
N SER A 184 -6.98 -9.81 -0.16
CA SER A 184 -7.49 -9.62 1.20
C SER A 184 -9.01 -9.43 1.22
N GLU A 185 -9.54 -8.67 0.26
CA GLU A 185 -10.97 -8.42 0.07
C GLU A 185 -11.72 -9.72 -0.18
N GLU A 186 -11.21 -10.58 -1.07
CA GLU A 186 -11.83 -11.87 -1.36
C GLU A 186 -11.84 -12.78 -0.13
N LYS A 187 -10.78 -12.79 0.68
CA LYS A 187 -10.75 -13.56 1.94
C LYS A 187 -11.80 -13.08 2.93
N TRP A 188 -11.98 -11.76 3.08
CA TRP A 188 -13.03 -11.18 3.91
C TRP A 188 -14.43 -11.47 3.36
N LEU A 189 -14.63 -11.37 2.05
CA LEU A 189 -15.91 -11.71 1.40
C LEU A 189 -16.29 -13.18 1.63
N ARG A 190 -15.34 -14.11 1.53
CA ARG A 190 -15.57 -15.53 1.84
C ARG A 190 -15.96 -15.73 3.32
N LEU A 191 -15.29 -15.05 4.24
CA LEU A 191 -15.59 -15.12 5.67
C LEU A 191 -17.00 -14.57 5.97
N PHE A 192 -17.33 -13.38 5.47
CA PHE A 192 -18.65 -12.79 5.70
C PHE A 192 -19.76 -13.53 4.96
N GLY A 193 -19.46 -14.14 3.80
CA GLY A 193 -20.34 -15.09 3.12
C GLY A 193 -20.67 -16.28 4.01
N HIS A 194 -19.64 -16.92 4.59
CA HIS A 194 -19.82 -18.02 5.54
C HIS A 194 -20.64 -17.61 6.77
N PHE A 195 -20.37 -16.45 7.36
CA PHE A 195 -21.14 -15.94 8.49
C PHE A 195 -22.61 -15.72 8.14
N LYS A 196 -22.87 -15.14 6.96
CA LYS A 196 -24.23 -14.93 6.45
C LYS A 196 -24.98 -16.25 6.27
N GLU A 197 -24.34 -17.27 5.68
CA GLU A 197 -24.91 -18.60 5.47
C GLU A 197 -25.21 -19.33 6.78
N ASN A 198 -24.39 -19.10 7.82
CA ASN A 198 -24.53 -19.74 9.13
C ASN A 198 -25.29 -18.86 10.14
N HIS A 199 -25.90 -17.77 9.70
CA HIS A 199 -26.64 -16.82 10.55
C HIS A 199 -25.82 -16.24 11.72
N ILE A 200 -24.51 -16.09 11.52
CA ILE A 200 -23.59 -15.44 12.47
C ILE A 200 -23.58 -13.94 12.17
N ALA A 201 -23.90 -13.12 13.18
CA ALA A 201 -23.80 -11.68 13.08
C ALA A 201 -22.39 -11.22 13.46
N ALA A 202 -21.74 -10.44 12.58
CA ALA A 202 -20.45 -9.82 12.87
C ALA A 202 -20.42 -8.31 12.54
N PRO A 203 -21.36 -7.51 13.09
CA PRO A 203 -21.49 -6.10 12.73
C PRO A 203 -20.29 -5.25 13.16
N ASN A 204 -19.59 -5.59 14.24
CA ASN A 204 -18.47 -4.79 14.74
C ASN A 204 -17.22 -5.01 13.90
N LEU A 205 -16.95 -6.26 13.53
CA LEU A 205 -15.85 -6.62 12.66
C LEU A 205 -16.04 -6.07 11.25
N ILE A 206 -17.27 -6.14 10.70
CA ILE A 206 -17.59 -5.54 9.41
C ILE A 206 -17.24 -4.05 9.41
N LYS A 207 -17.63 -3.29 10.45
CA LYS A 207 -17.29 -1.87 10.55
C LYS A 207 -15.78 -1.61 10.53
N ILE A 208 -14.99 -2.43 11.23
CA ILE A 208 -13.53 -2.29 11.23
C ILE A 208 -12.96 -2.54 9.83
N VAL A 209 -13.42 -3.62 9.18
CA VAL A 209 -12.93 -3.99 7.85
C VAL A 209 -13.33 -2.94 6.81
N GLU A 210 -14.59 -2.49 6.82
CA GLU A 210 -15.09 -1.41 5.96
C GLU A 210 -14.31 -0.11 6.17
N TYR A 211 -14.18 0.33 7.43
CA TYR A 211 -13.40 1.51 7.77
C TYR A 211 -11.98 1.42 7.22
N SER A 212 -11.32 0.28 7.42
CA SER A 212 -9.94 0.06 6.98
C SER A 212 -9.83 0.17 5.47
N PHE A 213 -10.66 -0.54 4.71
CA PHE A 213 -10.63 -0.51 3.24
C PHE A 213 -11.09 0.83 2.65
N CYS A 214 -11.80 1.67 3.41
CA CYS A 214 -12.16 3.02 2.99
C CYS A 214 -11.01 4.03 3.09
N LEU A 215 -9.87 3.67 3.67
CA LEU A 215 -8.69 4.55 3.75
C LEU A 215 -7.84 4.41 2.48
N PRO A 216 -7.90 5.38 1.54
CA PRO A 216 -7.12 5.29 0.31
C PRO A 216 -5.62 5.40 0.61
N GLY A 217 -4.81 4.66 -0.13
CA GLY A 217 -3.35 4.67 -0.03
C GLY A 217 -2.69 5.97 -0.46
N THR A 218 -3.32 6.69 -1.39
CA THR A 218 -2.80 7.92 -1.98
C THR A 218 -3.94 8.91 -2.24
N SER A 219 -3.59 10.16 -2.55
CA SER A 219 -4.56 11.14 -3.06
C SER A 219 -5.01 10.87 -4.49
N ALA A 220 -4.38 9.92 -5.21
CA ALA A 220 -4.63 9.71 -6.64
C ALA A 220 -6.10 9.40 -6.98
N PRO A 221 -6.85 8.58 -6.21
CA PRO A 221 -8.28 8.40 -6.44
C PRO A 221 -9.05 9.72 -6.33
N ALA A 222 -8.78 10.54 -5.31
CA ALA A 222 -9.42 11.84 -5.13
C ALA A 222 -9.04 12.84 -6.25
N GLU A 223 -7.77 12.89 -6.64
CA GLU A 223 -7.29 13.71 -7.76
C GLU A 223 -7.94 13.33 -9.09
N ARG A 224 -8.19 12.03 -9.32
CA ARG A 224 -8.94 11.56 -10.48
C ARG A 224 -10.38 12.06 -10.44
N VAL A 225 -11.04 12.05 -9.29
CA VAL A 225 -12.37 12.66 -9.12
C VAL A 225 -12.31 14.15 -9.43
N PHE A 226 -11.36 14.90 -8.88
CA PHE A 226 -11.22 16.33 -9.14
C PHE A 226 -10.95 16.64 -10.61
N SER A 227 -10.10 15.86 -11.28
CA SER A 227 -9.84 15.98 -12.71
C SER A 227 -11.10 15.74 -13.55
N LEU A 228 -11.87 14.70 -13.24
CA LEU A 228 -13.15 14.42 -13.89
C LEU A 228 -14.19 15.52 -13.63
N MET A 229 -14.22 16.04 -12.40
CA MET A 229 -15.07 17.18 -12.03
C MET A 229 -14.72 18.42 -12.83
N ASN A 230 -13.44 18.78 -12.93
CA ASN A 230 -12.99 19.93 -13.71
C ASN A 230 -13.32 19.79 -15.21
N ASN A 231 -13.27 18.57 -15.74
CA ASN A 231 -13.68 18.31 -17.13
C ASN A 231 -15.19 18.45 -17.34
N ALA A 232 -16.00 18.05 -16.35
CA ALA A 232 -17.46 18.20 -16.41
C ALA A 232 -17.90 19.64 -16.12
N TRP A 233 -17.14 20.36 -15.29
CA TRP A 233 -17.41 21.69 -14.76
C TRP A 233 -16.44 22.71 -15.34
N THR A 234 -16.54 22.98 -16.64
CA THR A 234 -15.83 24.10 -17.29
C THR A 234 -16.70 25.37 -17.30
N ASP A 235 -16.09 26.55 -17.41
CA ASP A 235 -16.80 27.84 -17.47
C ASP A 235 -17.84 27.90 -18.61
N ALA A 236 -17.63 27.13 -19.69
CA ALA A 236 -18.58 27.00 -20.81
C ALA A 236 -19.76 26.04 -20.53
N ARG A 237 -19.66 25.19 -19.50
CA ARG A 237 -20.68 24.20 -19.07
C ARG A 237 -21.24 24.48 -17.66
N GLY A 238 -20.91 25.63 -17.07
CA GLY A 238 -21.09 25.99 -15.65
C GLY A 238 -22.52 26.16 -15.11
N LEU A 239 -23.50 25.40 -15.60
CA LEU A 239 -24.91 25.47 -15.17
C LEU A 239 -25.38 24.23 -14.40
N MET A 240 -24.53 23.22 -14.21
CA MET A 240 -24.91 22.04 -13.45
C MET A 240 -24.92 22.34 -11.94
N LYS A 241 -25.99 21.96 -11.26
CA LYS A 241 -26.06 22.02 -9.80
C LYS A 241 -25.05 21.03 -9.21
N GLU A 242 -24.51 21.37 -8.04
CA GLU A 242 -23.59 20.49 -7.30
C GLU A 242 -24.15 19.07 -7.12
N SER A 243 -25.45 18.93 -6.79
CA SER A 243 -26.10 17.62 -6.64
C SER A 243 -26.11 16.80 -7.93
N THR A 244 -26.22 17.46 -9.09
CA THR A 244 -26.16 16.82 -10.40
C THR A 244 -24.75 16.36 -10.72
N VAL A 245 -23.75 17.19 -10.43
CA VAL A 245 -22.35 16.82 -10.61
C VAL A 245 -21.98 15.67 -9.67
N LYS A 246 -22.39 15.71 -8.40
CA LYS A 246 -22.19 14.62 -7.45
C LYS A 246 -22.80 13.32 -7.97
N GLY A 247 -24.07 13.34 -8.41
CA GLY A 247 -24.73 12.16 -8.98
C GLY A 247 -24.00 11.60 -10.21
N LEU A 248 -23.55 12.49 -11.11
CA LEU A 248 -22.80 12.11 -12.31
C LEU A 248 -21.44 11.50 -11.97
N MET A 249 -20.72 12.06 -11.00
CA MET A 249 -19.43 11.51 -10.53
C MET A 249 -19.64 10.14 -9.88
N THR A 250 -20.61 10.00 -8.98
CA THR A 250 -20.94 8.72 -8.35
C THR A 250 -21.23 7.64 -9.39
N CYS A 251 -22.04 7.96 -10.42
CA CYS A 251 -22.33 7.01 -11.49
C CYS A 251 -21.07 6.67 -12.29
N LYS A 252 -20.30 7.69 -12.71
CA LYS A 252 -19.13 7.50 -13.56
C LYS A 252 -18.00 6.71 -12.87
N ILE A 253 -17.80 6.94 -11.58
CA ILE A 253 -16.71 6.33 -10.81
C ILE A 253 -17.07 4.91 -10.38
N ASN A 254 -18.30 4.68 -9.89
CA ASN A 254 -18.65 3.42 -9.24
C ASN A 254 -19.25 2.38 -10.19
N ILE A 255 -19.84 2.79 -11.32
CA ILE A 255 -20.56 1.86 -12.19
C ILE A 255 -19.60 1.22 -13.18
N GLY A 256 -18.58 1.94 -13.66
CA GLY A 256 -17.54 1.39 -14.56
C GLY A 256 -18.03 0.82 -15.90
N LEU A 257 -19.34 0.90 -16.18
CA LEU A 257 -19.98 0.40 -17.39
C LEU A 257 -20.16 1.52 -18.40
N ALA A 258 -20.17 1.16 -19.69
CA ALA A 258 -20.71 2.05 -20.71
C ALA A 258 -22.20 2.33 -20.44
N CYS A 259 -22.70 3.49 -20.86
CA CYS A 259 -24.10 3.86 -20.61
C CYS A 259 -25.10 2.83 -21.17
N GLU A 260 -24.75 2.18 -22.29
CA GLU A 260 -25.55 1.12 -22.91
C GLU A 260 -25.62 -0.13 -22.02
N ASP A 261 -24.48 -0.58 -21.52
CA ASP A 261 -24.40 -1.73 -20.60
C ASP A 261 -25.09 -1.44 -19.26
N PHE A 262 -24.98 -0.20 -18.77
CA PHE A 262 -25.69 0.21 -17.57
C PHE A 262 -27.20 0.17 -17.78
N TYR A 263 -27.70 0.76 -18.88
CA TYR A 263 -29.13 0.76 -19.20
C TYR A 263 -29.73 -0.65 -19.30
N ASN A 264 -28.96 -1.62 -19.81
CA ASN A 264 -29.40 -3.01 -19.90
C ASN A 264 -29.42 -3.76 -18.55
N LYS A 265 -28.82 -3.20 -17.50
CA LYS A 265 -28.62 -3.85 -16.19
C LYS A 265 -29.57 -3.35 -15.10
N ILE A 266 -30.24 -2.21 -15.31
CA ILE A 266 -31.30 -1.64 -14.47
C ILE A 266 -32.68 -1.89 -15.08
#